data_AF-A0A926CQF4-F1
#
_entry.id   AF-A0A926CQF4-F1
#
_cell.length_a   1.000
_cell.length_b   1.000
_cell.length_c   1.000
_cell.angle_alpha   90.00
_cell.angle_beta   90.00
_cell.angle_gamma   90.00
#
_symmetry.space_group_name_H-M   'P 1'
#
loop_
_entity.id
_entity.type
_entity.pdbx_description
1 polymer ?
#
loop_
_entity_poly.entity_id
_entity_poly.type
_entity_poly.pdbx_seq_one_letter_code
_entity_poly.pdbx_strand_id
1 'polypeptide(L)'
;MRQSFRLTLPILLVLVLASGIVITLNAQSVLPLPRAFTQEQKLTASDGATDDYFGTIVAIDGDTAIIGAPRDDGTGTESGAAYIFVRDGGGVWSQQQKIFPGDLGADDNFGISVSISGDTVIVGAPFQGTNQGAAYVFTRSGVVWTQQQKLTTSDAGNNDGIGAAVKVVGDTA
;
A
#
# COMPACT_ATOMS: atom_id res chain seq x y z
N MET A 1 49.08 12.38 -15.05
CA MET A 1 47.69 12.03 -14.65
C MET A 1 47.41 10.60 -15.09
N ARG A 2 47.05 9.72 -14.15
CA ARG A 2 46.90 8.28 -14.37
C ARG A 2 45.56 7.98 -15.06
N GLN A 3 45.60 7.33 -16.22
CA GLN A 3 44.44 6.63 -16.81
C GLN A 3 44.43 5.21 -16.25
N SER A 4 43.43 4.86 -15.46
CA SER A 4 43.24 3.51 -14.91
C SER A 4 42.50 2.65 -15.93
N PHE A 5 43.22 1.78 -16.64
CA PHE A 5 42.62 0.68 -17.40
C PHE A 5 42.18 -0.42 -16.44
N ARG A 6 40.88 -0.71 -16.37
CA ARG A 6 40.38 -1.93 -15.71
C ARG A 6 40.30 -3.05 -16.75
N LEU A 7 41.21 -4.01 -16.64
CA LEU A 7 41.27 -5.21 -17.46
C LEU A 7 40.41 -6.29 -16.79
N THR A 8 39.18 -6.51 -17.24
CA THR A 8 38.39 -7.67 -16.84
C THR A 8 38.67 -8.79 -17.84
N LEU A 9 39.63 -9.67 -17.52
CA LEU A 9 39.91 -10.86 -18.31
C LEU A 9 38.83 -11.92 -18.03
N PRO A 10 38.12 -12.46 -19.03
CA PRO A 10 37.31 -13.65 -18.82
C PRO A 10 38.23 -14.87 -18.61
N ILE A 11 37.91 -15.71 -17.64
CA ILE A 11 38.62 -16.96 -17.36
C ILE A 11 38.37 -17.92 -18.54
N LEU A 12 39.40 -18.19 -19.34
CA LEU A 12 39.38 -19.14 -20.45
C LEU A 12 39.89 -20.50 -19.97
N LEU A 13 39.01 -21.47 -19.72
CA LEU A 13 39.41 -22.86 -19.48
C LEU A 13 39.53 -23.58 -20.83
N VAL A 14 40.75 -23.80 -21.31
CA VAL A 14 41.04 -24.56 -22.55
C VAL A 14 41.24 -26.02 -22.20
N LEU A 15 40.37 -26.92 -22.67
CA LEU A 15 40.61 -28.36 -22.65
C LEU A 15 41.09 -28.79 -24.05
N VAL A 16 42.35 -29.22 -24.18
CA VAL A 16 42.92 -29.71 -25.45
C VAL A 16 42.70 -31.22 -25.54
N LEU A 17 41.93 -31.69 -26.53
CA LEU A 17 41.96 -33.07 -26.98
C LEU A 17 42.83 -33.19 -28.23
N ALA A 18 43.60 -34.27 -28.32
CA ALA A 18 44.63 -34.52 -29.32
C ALA A 18 44.04 -34.73 -30.74
N SER A 19 43.61 -33.65 -31.38
CA SER A 19 43.34 -33.57 -32.84
C SER A 19 42.80 -32.19 -33.22
N GLY A 20 43.64 -31.15 -33.12
CA GLY A 20 43.64 -29.94 -33.97
C GLY A 20 42.37 -29.10 -34.20
N ILE A 21 41.21 -29.42 -33.64
CA ILE A 21 39.95 -28.72 -33.85
C ILE A 21 39.64 -27.92 -32.58
N VAL A 22 39.79 -26.60 -32.66
CA VAL A 22 39.30 -25.68 -31.64
C VAL A 22 37.82 -25.44 -31.91
N ILE A 23 36.93 -26.12 -31.19
CA ILE A 23 35.52 -25.72 -31.12
C ILE A 23 35.43 -24.61 -30.08
N THR A 24 35.31 -23.37 -30.54
CA THR A 24 34.97 -22.25 -29.65
C THR A 24 33.49 -22.37 -29.30
N LEU A 25 33.18 -22.97 -28.14
CA LEU A 25 31.81 -22.96 -27.59
C LEU A 25 31.60 -21.63 -26.86
N ASN A 26 30.92 -20.69 -27.50
CA ASN A 26 30.43 -19.46 -26.85
C ASN A 26 29.17 -19.77 -26.03
N ALA A 27 29.31 -20.48 -24.91
CA ALA A 27 28.19 -20.67 -23.98
C ALA A 27 27.95 -19.39 -23.16
N GLN A 28 27.49 -18.32 -23.81
CA GLN A 28 26.76 -17.24 -23.14
C GLN A 28 25.25 -17.49 -23.30
N SER A 29 24.79 -18.66 -22.89
CA SER A 29 23.38 -18.86 -22.59
C SER A 29 23.13 -18.40 -21.16
N VAL A 30 23.19 -17.09 -20.93
CA VAL A 30 22.56 -16.50 -19.73
C VAL A 30 21.07 -16.46 -20.07
N LEU A 31 20.40 -17.61 -20.00
CA LEU A 31 18.94 -17.62 -19.99
C LEU A 31 18.54 -16.73 -18.81
N PRO A 32 17.85 -15.59 -19.02
CA PRO A 32 17.43 -14.78 -17.89
C PRO A 32 16.60 -15.70 -16.98
N LEU A 33 17.03 -15.83 -15.72
CA LEU A 33 16.25 -16.53 -14.70
C LEU A 33 14.83 -15.94 -14.75
N PRO A 34 13.77 -16.76 -14.70
CA PRO A 34 12.41 -16.22 -14.69
C PRO A 34 12.35 -15.16 -13.61
N ARG A 35 11.82 -13.98 -13.93
CA ARG A 35 11.57 -12.92 -12.96
C ARG A 35 10.51 -13.44 -11.99
N ALA A 36 10.95 -14.23 -11.02
CA ALA A 36 10.11 -14.75 -9.98
C ALA A 36 9.87 -13.63 -8.99
N PHE A 37 8.60 -13.37 -8.72
CA PHE A 37 8.24 -12.52 -7.60
C PHE A 37 8.54 -13.28 -6.32
N THR A 38 9.36 -12.70 -5.47
CA THR A 38 9.55 -13.15 -4.09
C THR A 38 8.73 -12.27 -3.17
N GLN A 39 7.91 -12.88 -2.32
CA GLN A 39 7.23 -12.13 -1.26
C GLN A 39 8.28 -11.62 -0.27
N GLU A 40 8.47 -10.31 -0.19
CA GLU A 40 9.38 -9.70 0.80
C GLU A 40 8.75 -9.68 2.19
N GLN A 41 7.49 -9.28 2.29
CA GLN A 41 6.77 -9.15 3.55
C GLN A 41 5.27 -9.37 3.37
N LYS A 42 4.61 -9.88 4.41
CA LYS A 42 3.14 -9.88 4.54
C LYS A 42 2.75 -8.84 5.58
N LEU A 43 1.83 -7.95 5.23
CA LEU A 43 1.26 -6.99 6.17
C LEU A 43 -0.02 -7.57 6.78
N THR A 44 -0.19 -7.40 8.08
CA THR A 44 -1.37 -7.84 8.82
C THR A 44 -1.76 -6.74 9.81
N ALA A 45 -3.05 -6.49 9.99
CA ALA A 45 -3.52 -5.68 11.11
C ALA A 45 -3.08 -6.28 12.44
N SER A 46 -2.64 -5.43 13.37
CA SER A 46 -2.23 -5.81 14.74
C SER A 46 -3.33 -6.50 15.53
N ASP A 47 -4.57 -6.19 15.21
CA ASP A 47 -5.81 -6.57 15.87
C ASP A 47 -6.80 -7.23 14.91
N GLY A 48 -6.33 -7.68 13.74
CA GLY A 48 -7.18 -8.26 12.71
C GLY A 48 -7.95 -9.50 13.21
N ALA A 49 -9.25 -9.48 13.00
CA ALA A 49 -10.18 -10.56 13.30
C ALA A 49 -10.77 -11.18 12.02
N THR A 50 -11.54 -12.25 12.21
CA THR A 50 -12.30 -12.86 11.12
C THR A 50 -13.33 -11.86 10.60
N ASP A 51 -13.53 -11.84 9.28
CA ASP A 51 -14.52 -11.01 8.60
C ASP A 51 -14.30 -9.48 8.60
N ASP A 52 -13.22 -8.95 9.21
CA ASP A 52 -12.85 -7.52 9.14
C ASP A 52 -12.55 -7.02 7.72
N TYR A 53 -12.28 -7.96 6.81
CA TYR A 53 -11.96 -7.71 5.40
C TYR A 53 -10.75 -6.79 5.21
N PHE A 54 -9.80 -6.84 6.15
CA PHE A 54 -8.52 -6.17 6.03
C PHE A 54 -7.82 -6.54 4.70
N GLY A 55 -7.35 -5.53 3.98
CA GLY A 55 -6.62 -5.74 2.72
C GLY A 55 -7.50 -5.82 1.48
N THR A 56 -8.82 -5.71 1.61
CA THR A 56 -9.74 -5.68 0.45
C THR A 56 -9.64 -4.37 -0.33
N ILE A 57 -9.25 -3.28 0.34
CA ILE A 57 -9.03 -1.96 -0.25
C ILE A 57 -7.65 -1.46 0.17
N VAL A 58 -6.85 -0.99 -0.80
CA VAL A 58 -5.48 -0.49 -0.55
C VAL A 58 -5.17 0.75 -1.39
N ALA A 59 -4.38 1.66 -0.83
CA ALA A 59 -3.69 2.70 -1.58
C ALA A 59 -2.28 2.90 -1.00
N ILE A 60 -1.35 3.36 -1.84
CA ILE A 60 0.05 3.56 -1.46
C ILE A 60 0.57 4.82 -2.12
N ASP A 61 1.34 5.62 -1.37
CA ASP A 61 2.15 6.72 -1.88
C ASP A 61 3.52 6.70 -1.20
N GLY A 62 4.57 6.57 -2.01
CA GLY A 62 5.93 6.33 -1.55
C GLY A 62 6.04 5.20 -0.53
N ASP A 63 6.53 5.53 0.65
CA ASP A 63 6.75 4.62 1.78
C ASP A 63 5.56 4.55 2.75
N THR A 64 4.37 5.03 2.35
CA THR A 64 3.16 4.98 3.19
C THR A 64 2.03 4.28 2.45
N ALA A 65 1.44 3.26 3.08
CA ALA A 65 0.27 2.55 2.57
C ALA A 65 -0.91 2.71 3.53
N ILE A 66 -2.11 2.80 2.98
CA ILE A 66 -3.37 2.71 3.71
C ILE A 66 -4.12 1.46 3.27
N ILE A 67 -4.61 0.72 4.25
CA ILE A 67 -5.30 -0.55 4.05
C ILE A 67 -6.66 -0.47 4.74
N GLY A 68 -7.73 -0.61 3.97
CA GLY A 68 -9.10 -0.66 4.49
C GLY A 68 -9.42 -2.01 5.12
N ALA A 69 -10.21 -1.96 6.19
CA ALA A 69 -10.87 -3.09 6.84
C ALA A 69 -12.33 -2.68 7.11
N PRO A 70 -13.19 -2.68 6.07
CA PRO A 70 -14.51 -2.07 6.15
C PRO A 70 -15.44 -2.75 7.16
N ARG A 71 -15.12 -3.94 7.66
CA ARG A 71 -15.94 -4.67 8.63
C ARG A 71 -15.30 -4.81 9.99
N ASP A 72 -14.19 -4.12 10.21
CA ASP A 72 -13.55 -4.04 11.51
C ASP A 72 -14.48 -3.38 12.55
N ASP A 73 -14.44 -3.87 13.78
CA ASP A 73 -15.22 -3.35 14.89
C ASP A 73 -14.54 -2.11 15.53
N GLY A 74 -14.38 -1.04 14.75
CA GLY A 74 -13.67 0.20 15.15
C GLY A 74 -14.29 0.89 16.37
N THR A 75 -15.50 1.45 16.22
CA THR A 75 -16.30 2.05 17.31
C THR A 75 -17.59 1.28 17.60
N GLY A 76 -18.05 0.48 16.64
CA GLY A 76 -19.21 -0.39 16.71
C GLY A 76 -19.09 -1.58 15.75
N THR A 77 -20.05 -2.49 15.77
CA THR A 77 -20.06 -3.68 14.92
C THR A 77 -19.99 -3.31 13.44
N GLU A 78 -18.99 -3.83 12.71
CA GLU A 78 -18.77 -3.54 11.28
C GLU A 78 -18.72 -2.02 10.97
N SER A 79 -18.35 -1.19 11.96
CA SER A 79 -18.22 0.27 11.75
C SER A 79 -17.09 0.62 10.77
N GLY A 80 -16.09 -0.26 10.70
CA GLY A 80 -14.96 -0.21 9.79
C GLY A 80 -13.76 0.56 10.33
N ALA A 81 -12.59 0.26 9.77
CA ALA A 81 -11.33 0.92 10.08
C ALA A 81 -10.44 1.04 8.84
N ALA A 82 -9.42 1.89 8.93
CA ALA A 82 -8.30 1.88 7.99
C ALA A 82 -6.97 1.87 8.75
N TYR A 83 -5.96 1.23 8.17
CA TYR A 83 -4.67 1.00 8.77
C TYR A 83 -3.57 1.65 7.95
N ILE A 84 -2.75 2.48 8.59
CA ILE A 84 -1.58 3.08 7.98
C ILE A 84 -0.37 2.21 8.26
N PHE A 85 0.33 1.85 7.19
CA PHE A 85 1.63 1.19 7.24
C PHE A 85 2.69 2.11 6.67
N VAL A 86 3.88 2.10 7.29
CA VAL A 86 5.05 2.84 6.81
C VAL A 86 6.22 1.91 6.57
N ARG A 87 6.99 2.19 5.52
CA ARG A 87 8.22 1.50 5.17
C ARG A 87 9.42 2.28 5.68
N ASP A 88 10.33 1.62 6.37
CA ASP A 88 11.59 2.23 6.78
C ASP A 88 12.64 2.21 5.65
N GLY A 89 13.79 2.88 5.88
CA GLY A 89 14.88 2.93 4.91
C GLY A 89 15.58 1.58 4.66
N GLY A 90 15.33 0.56 5.49
CA GLY A 90 15.76 -0.82 5.29
C GLY A 90 14.77 -1.64 4.45
N GLY A 91 13.63 -1.04 4.10
CA GLY A 91 12.58 -1.66 3.29
C GLY A 91 11.55 -2.44 4.11
N VAL A 92 11.58 -2.35 5.44
CA VAL A 92 10.67 -3.07 6.34
C VAL A 92 9.41 -2.24 6.57
N TRP A 93 8.25 -2.86 6.37
CA TRP A 93 6.96 -2.25 6.66
C TRP A 93 6.53 -2.49 8.10
N SER A 94 5.91 -1.49 8.72
CA SER A 94 5.30 -1.60 10.05
C SER A 94 3.97 -0.86 10.10
N GLN A 95 3.03 -1.34 10.90
CA GLN A 95 1.77 -0.63 11.12
C GLN A 95 2.08 0.61 11.98
N GLN A 96 1.84 1.79 11.42
CA GLN A 96 2.02 3.07 12.09
C GLN A 96 0.81 3.41 12.97
N GLN A 97 -0.41 3.24 12.44
CA GLN A 97 -1.63 3.67 13.11
C GLN A 97 -2.86 2.94 12.56
N LYS A 98 -3.85 2.69 13.42
CA LYS A 98 -5.23 2.38 13.03
C LYS A 98 -6.04 3.67 13.16
N ILE A 99 -6.80 4.03 12.12
CA ILE A 99 -7.63 5.25 12.07
C ILE A 99 -9.11 4.86 11.89
N PHE A 100 -9.97 5.54 12.64
CA PHE A 100 -11.43 5.48 12.55
C PHE A 100 -12.00 6.76 13.21
N PRO A 101 -12.96 7.45 12.57
CA PRO A 101 -13.68 8.57 13.18
C PRO A 101 -14.47 8.15 14.42
N GLY A 102 -14.60 9.07 15.39
CA GLY A 102 -15.35 8.81 16.63
C GLY A 102 -16.88 8.80 16.47
N ASP A 103 -17.39 9.22 15.31
CA ASP A 103 -18.83 9.32 15.01
C ASP A 103 -19.37 8.18 14.15
N LEU A 104 -18.57 7.13 13.95
CA LEU A 104 -19.03 5.93 13.24
C LEU A 104 -20.01 5.13 14.11
N GLY A 105 -21.10 4.71 13.50
CA GLY A 105 -22.06 3.73 13.99
C GLY A 105 -21.82 2.33 13.42
N ALA A 106 -22.68 1.40 13.82
CA ALA A 106 -22.65 0.05 13.26
C ALA A 106 -22.96 0.07 11.75
N ASP A 107 -22.33 -0.82 11.00
CA ASP A 107 -22.50 -1.01 9.55
C ASP A 107 -22.11 0.19 8.66
N ASP A 108 -21.49 1.25 9.21
CA ASP A 108 -21.05 2.43 8.44
C ASP A 108 -19.99 2.09 7.37
N ASN A 109 -19.30 0.96 7.55
CA ASN A 109 -18.25 0.40 6.72
C ASN A 109 -17.16 1.39 6.31
N PHE A 110 -16.63 2.14 7.28
CA PHE A 110 -15.48 3.00 7.06
C PHE A 110 -14.27 2.20 6.56
N GLY A 111 -13.60 2.67 5.51
CA GLY A 111 -12.48 1.95 4.90
C GLY A 111 -12.84 1.19 3.62
N ILE A 112 -14.10 1.24 3.17
CA ILE A 112 -14.53 0.65 1.90
C ILE A 112 -14.02 1.40 0.66
N SER A 113 -13.49 2.61 0.85
CA SER A 113 -12.70 3.32 -0.15
C SER A 113 -11.62 4.13 0.55
N VAL A 114 -10.41 4.13 -0.01
CA VAL A 114 -9.26 4.86 0.55
C VAL A 114 -8.46 5.52 -0.57
N SER A 115 -7.84 6.66 -0.28
CA SER A 115 -6.85 7.29 -1.14
C SER A 115 -5.83 8.02 -0.29
N ILE A 116 -4.57 8.02 -0.74
CA ILE A 116 -3.47 8.75 -0.12
C ILE A 116 -2.71 9.56 -1.18
N SER A 117 -2.23 10.72 -0.77
CA SER A 117 -1.30 11.60 -1.48
C SER A 117 -0.54 12.35 -0.39
N GLY A 118 0.79 12.30 -0.40
CA GLY A 118 1.64 13.00 0.58
C GLY A 118 1.26 12.74 2.05
N ASP A 119 0.84 13.81 2.71
CA ASP A 119 0.42 13.82 4.11
C ASP A 119 -1.10 13.81 4.26
N THR A 120 -1.85 13.57 3.18
CA THR A 120 -3.31 13.59 3.15
C THR A 120 -3.88 12.22 2.78
N VAL A 121 -4.82 11.77 3.60
CA VAL A 121 -5.60 10.54 3.40
C VAL A 121 -7.08 10.89 3.33
N ILE A 122 -7.81 10.27 2.41
CA ILE A 122 -9.27 10.29 2.40
C ILE A 122 -9.77 8.85 2.54
N VAL A 123 -10.73 8.64 3.45
CA VAL A 123 -11.39 7.34 3.66
C VAL A 123 -12.90 7.51 3.62
N GLY A 124 -13.59 6.64 2.87
CA GLY A 124 -15.04 6.66 2.76
C GLY A 124 -15.76 5.73 3.74
N ALA A 125 -16.98 6.14 4.11
CA ALA A 125 -17.97 5.39 4.88
C ALA A 125 -19.38 5.63 4.26
N PRO A 126 -19.71 4.96 3.14
CA PRO A 126 -20.92 5.23 2.37
C PRO A 126 -22.22 4.87 3.08
N PHE A 127 -22.18 4.07 4.13
CA PHE A 127 -23.37 3.65 4.85
C PHE A 127 -23.64 4.50 6.10
N GLN A 128 -22.78 5.49 6.37
CA GLN A 128 -22.94 6.43 7.48
C GLN A 128 -24.34 7.07 7.48
N GLY A 129 -24.97 7.05 8.66
CA GLY A 129 -26.31 7.58 8.88
C GLY A 129 -27.37 6.64 8.31
N THR A 130 -28.27 7.13 7.46
CA THR A 130 -29.21 6.28 6.69
C THR A 130 -28.70 6.09 5.27
N ASN A 131 -27.46 5.63 5.14
CA ASN A 131 -26.72 5.52 3.87
C ASN A 131 -26.57 6.85 3.13
N GLN A 132 -26.58 7.98 3.86
CA GLN A 132 -26.22 9.28 3.29
C GLN A 132 -24.73 9.28 2.92
N GLY A 133 -23.94 8.62 3.77
CA GLY A 133 -22.53 8.41 3.59
C GLY A 133 -21.70 9.62 4.00
N ALA A 134 -20.41 9.39 4.20
CA ALA A 134 -19.42 10.42 4.45
C ALA A 134 -18.06 10.02 3.89
N ALA A 135 -17.20 11.01 3.66
CA ALA A 135 -15.77 10.79 3.49
C ALA A 135 -15.01 11.59 4.55
N TYR A 136 -13.92 11.05 5.06
CA TYR A 136 -13.15 11.64 6.14
C TYR A 136 -11.74 11.92 5.67
N VAL A 137 -11.26 13.13 5.92
CA VAL A 137 -9.92 13.59 5.58
C VAL A 137 -9.05 13.50 6.82
N PHE A 138 -7.94 12.79 6.71
CA PHE A 138 -6.90 12.70 7.72
C PHE A 138 -5.62 13.35 7.22
N THR A 139 -4.92 14.09 8.07
CA THR A 139 -3.59 14.61 7.76
C THR A 139 -2.54 14.12 8.73
N ARG A 140 -1.32 13.97 8.22
CA ARG A 140 -0.15 13.55 9.00
C ARG A 140 0.60 14.76 9.57
N SER A 141 0.97 14.68 10.84
CA SER A 141 1.95 15.56 11.48
C SER A 141 2.97 14.69 12.22
N GLY A 142 4.19 14.59 11.69
CA GLY A 142 5.19 13.65 12.18
C GLY A 142 4.76 12.21 11.92
N VAL A 143 4.47 11.45 12.97
CA VAL A 143 4.01 10.05 12.87
C VAL A 143 2.52 9.86 13.15
N VAL A 144 1.79 10.95 13.39
CA VAL A 144 0.39 10.92 13.82
C VAL A 144 -0.52 11.38 12.69
N TRP A 145 -1.52 10.56 12.37
CA TRP A 145 -2.62 10.89 11.49
C TRP A 145 -3.83 11.34 12.30
N THR A 146 -4.39 12.50 11.96
CA THR A 146 -5.52 13.09 12.67
C THR A 146 -6.63 13.43 11.70
N GLN A 147 -7.89 13.15 12.07
CA GLN A 147 -9.04 13.58 11.29
C GLN A 147 -9.09 15.11 11.29
N GLN A 148 -9.07 15.71 10.10
CA GLN A 148 -9.19 17.16 9.91
C GLN A 148 -10.59 17.56 9.46
N GLN A 149 -11.25 16.72 8.67
CA GLN A 149 -12.54 17.06 8.09
C GLN A 149 -13.42 15.83 7.91
N LYS A 150 -14.73 16.04 8.06
CA LYS A 150 -15.77 15.15 7.54
C LYS A 150 -16.43 15.84 6.36
N LEU A 151 -16.53 15.14 5.25
CA LEU A 151 -17.16 15.56 4.00
C LEU A 151 -18.53 14.88 3.91
N THR A 152 -19.56 15.72 3.88
CA THR A 152 -20.95 15.34 3.59
C THR A 152 -21.49 16.31 2.53
N THR A 153 -22.64 16.02 1.93
CA THR A 153 -23.37 17.02 1.16
C THR A 153 -24.51 17.60 1.99
N SER A 154 -24.84 18.88 1.73
CA SER A 154 -25.93 19.58 2.42
C SER A 154 -27.31 19.11 2.00
N ASP A 155 -27.41 18.43 0.86
CA ASP A 155 -28.62 17.88 0.27
C ASP A 155 -28.69 16.35 0.38
N ALA A 156 -27.81 15.73 1.18
CA ALA A 156 -27.70 14.28 1.30
C ALA A 156 -29.05 13.64 1.65
N GLY A 157 -29.59 12.88 0.71
CA GLY A 157 -30.73 12.01 0.87
C GLY A 157 -30.33 10.64 1.43
N ASN A 158 -31.34 9.84 1.75
CA ASN A 158 -31.11 8.45 2.13
C ASN A 158 -30.57 7.68 0.92
N ASN A 159 -29.51 6.90 1.12
CA ASN A 159 -28.84 6.09 0.08
C ASN A 159 -28.06 6.88 -0.98
N ASP A 160 -27.65 8.11 -0.68
CA ASP A 160 -26.75 8.87 -1.55
C ASP A 160 -25.32 8.29 -1.60
N GLY A 161 -24.89 7.62 -0.52
CA GLY A 161 -23.67 6.82 -0.52
C GLY A 161 -22.37 7.61 -0.67
N ILE A 162 -22.29 8.83 -0.11
CA ILE A 162 -21.06 9.63 -0.15
C ILE A 162 -19.89 8.85 0.45
N GLY A 163 -18.74 8.89 -0.23
CA GLY A 163 -17.59 8.10 0.18
C GLY A 163 -17.61 6.66 -0.35
N ALA A 164 -18.55 6.29 -1.22
CA ALA A 164 -18.48 5.01 -1.94
C ALA A 164 -17.21 4.89 -2.80
N ALA A 165 -16.71 6.02 -3.31
CA ALA A 165 -15.40 6.13 -3.92
C ALA A 165 -14.76 7.47 -3.53
N VAL A 166 -13.47 7.44 -3.24
CA VAL A 166 -12.69 8.64 -2.90
C VAL A 166 -11.40 8.66 -3.69
N LYS A 167 -10.94 9.86 -4.02
CA LYS A 167 -9.63 10.07 -4.63
C LYS A 167 -9.08 11.41 -4.17
N VAL A 168 -7.83 11.40 -3.71
CA VAL A 168 -7.01 12.60 -3.53
C VAL A 168 -5.87 12.57 -4.53
N VAL A 169 -5.54 13.74 -5.09
CA VAL A 169 -4.41 13.94 -6.00
C VAL A 169 -3.77 15.28 -5.67
N GLY A 170 -2.48 15.23 -5.33
CA GLY A 170 -1.69 16.41 -5.08
C GLY A 170 -1.94 16.97 -3.68
N ASP A 171 -0.84 17.24 -2.99
CA ASP A 171 -0.84 17.98 -1.74
C ASP A 171 -0.15 19.31 -2.05
N THR A 172 -0.89 20.42 -2.00
CA THR A 172 -0.25 21.74 -1.96
C THR A 172 0.33 21.91 -0.57
N ALA A 173 1.63 21.67 -0.45
CA ALA A 173 2.44 22.08 0.71
C ALA A 173 2.41 23.61 0.89
#